data_AF-A0A645CVG8-F1
#
_entry.id   AF-A0A645CVG8-F1
#
_cell.length_a   1.000
_cell.length_b   1.000
_cell.length_c   1.000
_cell.angle_alpha   90.00
_cell.angle_beta   90.00
_cell.angle_gamma   90.00
#
_symmetry.space_group_name_H-M   'P 1'
#
loop_
_entity.id
_entity.type
_entity.pdbx_description
1 polymer ?
#
loop_
_entity_poly.entity_id
_entity_poly.type
_entity_poly.pdbx_seq_one_letter_code
_entity_poly.pdbx_strand_id
1 'polypeptide(L)'
;MVKFCKETVRTIGYRGLCAQENFSKRLAQASVRAKWNDAVAMNSYWAHPVPIAFRRGSRISQESAVVSGADYFTGVAQTRLLGRPLFETEYCHSFWNRYEYEQILFPAYAAFQGFSGIMVHELPVVRQENRPLKPFSIGNNPTQRATQFLAACFYQRGDIRRSESMVTVGFRSRDLEELDLSLSLAASQRKIALLTGFSLDFKDSRVSGQPSSQLEIAPFAGGRTITRAFFNEIADGEDAGKFDLAEFVRKLRAQKIFKETNRSDPARGIFHSDTEQLFLDTGKGVLKIITPYSEGATLVRRGSVSLAALEEVKMPEPGLIGIASVDGLPLQESGRMVLVAVLSCVNSGMKLTADRTTVLEPGTTPVLLQTGTFHLKFRGRKDCDYTLYPLSVNGIRREPIPVENQNGSVSMQIDTAALRDGPTVFFELCAAAK
;
A
#
# COMPACT_ATOMS: atom_id res chain seq x y z
N MET A 1 17.20 6.89 -27.49
CA MET A 1 16.08 7.78 -27.08
C MET A 1 16.33 8.43 -25.72
N VAL A 2 16.38 7.68 -24.60
CA VAL A 2 16.50 8.25 -23.24
C VAL A 2 17.63 9.28 -23.06
N LYS A 3 18.84 8.97 -23.54
CA LYS A 3 19.99 9.90 -23.54
C LYS A 3 19.67 11.20 -24.29
N PHE A 4 19.18 11.10 -25.53
CA PHE A 4 18.82 12.24 -26.37
C PHE A 4 17.76 13.14 -25.71
N CYS A 5 16.71 12.57 -25.12
CA CYS A 5 15.69 13.35 -24.41
C CYS A 5 16.29 14.11 -23.23
N LYS A 6 17.15 13.46 -22.43
CA LYS A 6 17.82 14.12 -21.30
C LYS A 6 18.74 15.23 -21.77
N GLU A 7 19.59 14.97 -22.76
CA GLU A 7 20.53 15.97 -23.27
C GLU A 7 19.79 17.17 -23.87
N THR A 8 18.71 16.94 -24.61
CA THR A 8 17.85 18.00 -25.16
C THR A 8 17.32 18.93 -24.06
N VAL A 9 16.73 18.38 -22.98
CA VAL A 9 16.22 19.23 -21.89
C VAL A 9 17.33 19.93 -21.11
N ARG A 10 18.53 19.33 -21.03
CA ARG A 10 19.70 19.99 -20.42
C ARG A 10 20.24 21.12 -21.28
N THR A 11 20.28 20.97 -22.61
CA THR A 11 20.74 22.00 -23.55
C THR A 11 19.88 23.27 -23.49
N ILE A 12 18.57 23.14 -23.29
CA ILE A 12 17.67 24.29 -23.11
C ILE A 12 17.70 24.88 -21.69
N GLY A 13 18.60 24.41 -20.81
CA GLY A 13 18.87 25.00 -19.50
C GLY A 13 18.06 24.43 -18.33
N TYR A 14 17.23 23.39 -18.51
CA TYR A 14 16.51 22.78 -17.38
C TYR A 14 17.49 22.10 -16.42
N ARG A 15 17.42 22.45 -15.13
CA ARG A 15 18.31 21.93 -14.06
C ARG A 15 17.61 21.00 -13.06
N GLY A 16 16.29 20.82 -13.16
CA GLY A 16 15.54 19.94 -12.26
C GLY A 16 15.76 18.44 -12.52
N LEU A 17 15.08 17.60 -11.75
CA LEU A 17 15.16 16.14 -11.91
C LEU A 17 14.56 15.71 -13.26
N CYS A 18 15.23 14.80 -13.96
CA CYS A 18 14.72 14.12 -15.14
C CYS A 18 14.48 12.64 -14.86
N ALA A 19 13.27 12.16 -15.16
CA ALA A 19 12.91 10.75 -15.11
C ALA A 19 12.19 10.34 -16.40
N GLN A 20 12.46 9.13 -16.85
CA GLN A 20 11.91 8.49 -18.05
C GLN A 20 11.71 7.00 -17.76
N GLU A 21 11.06 6.27 -18.68
CA GLU A 21 10.79 4.82 -18.54
C GLU A 21 9.93 4.50 -17.31
N ASN A 22 8.77 5.16 -17.20
CA ASN A 22 7.88 5.12 -16.03
C ASN A 22 6.91 3.92 -15.98
N PHE A 23 7.02 2.95 -16.90
CA PHE A 23 6.09 1.83 -16.99
C PHE A 23 6.73 0.48 -16.70
N SER A 24 7.75 0.10 -17.51
CA SER A 24 8.38 -1.22 -17.41
C SER A 24 9.12 -1.37 -16.10
N LYS A 25 9.04 -2.56 -15.49
CA LYS A 25 9.71 -2.92 -14.23
C LYS A 25 10.90 -3.88 -14.44
N ARG A 26 11.26 -4.16 -15.69
CA ARG A 26 12.33 -5.11 -16.05
C ARG A 26 13.72 -4.53 -15.75
N LEU A 27 14.70 -5.41 -15.59
CA LEU A 27 16.09 -5.05 -15.28
C LEU A 27 16.77 -4.26 -16.41
N ALA A 28 16.42 -4.51 -17.68
CA ALA A 28 16.90 -3.72 -18.81
C ALA A 28 16.52 -2.24 -18.67
N GLN A 29 15.28 -1.92 -18.30
CA GLN A 29 14.91 -0.53 -18.03
C GLN A 29 15.53 -0.01 -16.72
N ALA A 30 15.75 -0.87 -15.72
CA ALA A 30 16.46 -0.47 -14.50
C ALA A 30 17.90 -0.02 -14.78
N SER A 31 18.65 -0.71 -15.65
CA SER A 31 20.00 -0.29 -16.03
C SER A 31 19.99 1.02 -16.83
N VAL A 32 18.99 1.21 -17.71
CA VAL A 32 18.79 2.47 -18.44
C VAL A 32 18.50 3.63 -17.47
N ARG A 33 17.59 3.43 -16.50
CA ARG A 33 17.29 4.43 -15.46
C ARG A 33 18.53 4.73 -14.63
N ALA A 34 19.31 3.71 -14.25
CA ALA A 34 20.56 3.87 -13.52
C ALA A 34 21.58 4.71 -14.30
N LYS A 35 21.70 4.52 -15.62
CA LYS A 35 22.66 5.28 -16.41
C LYS A 35 22.21 6.72 -16.68
N TRP A 36 20.92 6.94 -16.95
CA TRP A 36 20.47 8.19 -17.55
C TRP A 36 19.52 9.03 -16.72
N ASN A 37 18.82 8.50 -15.71
CA ASN A 37 17.83 9.30 -14.98
C ASN A 37 18.36 9.87 -13.67
N ASP A 38 17.88 11.05 -13.27
CA ASP A 38 18.21 11.66 -11.97
C ASP A 38 17.27 11.15 -10.86
N ALA A 39 16.09 10.66 -11.25
CA ALA A 39 15.08 10.06 -10.38
C ALA A 39 14.47 8.81 -11.03
N VAL A 40 13.84 7.96 -10.22
CA VAL A 40 12.96 6.89 -10.72
C VAL A 40 11.54 7.42 -10.73
N ALA A 41 10.83 7.29 -11.85
CA ALA A 41 9.39 7.50 -11.93
C ALA A 41 8.74 6.17 -12.27
N MET A 42 7.59 5.85 -11.68
CA MET A 42 6.86 4.59 -11.92
C MET A 42 5.34 4.79 -11.88
N ASN A 43 4.64 3.95 -12.66
CA ASN A 43 3.19 3.81 -12.64
C ASN A 43 2.83 2.35 -12.32
N SER A 44 1.77 2.14 -11.54
CA SER A 44 1.27 0.82 -11.18
C SER A 44 -0.22 0.80 -10.93
N TYR A 45 -0.85 -0.29 -11.33
CA TYR A 45 -2.29 -0.44 -11.23
C TYR A 45 -2.62 -1.84 -10.76
N TRP A 46 -3.47 -1.95 -9.75
CA TRP A 46 -4.08 -3.22 -9.40
C TRP A 46 -5.36 -3.42 -10.20
N ALA A 47 -5.54 -4.63 -10.73
CA ALA A 47 -6.71 -5.03 -11.51
C ALA A 47 -7.04 -4.10 -12.70
N HIS A 48 -6.03 -3.68 -13.45
CA HIS A 48 -6.20 -2.79 -14.60
C HIS A 48 -7.18 -3.36 -15.65
N PRO A 49 -8.11 -2.55 -16.19
CA PRO A 49 -9.13 -3.02 -17.13
C PRO A 49 -8.58 -3.37 -18.51
N VAL A 50 -9.20 -4.36 -19.14
CA VAL A 50 -8.96 -4.76 -20.53
C VAL A 50 -10.29 -4.84 -21.30
N PRO A 51 -10.48 -4.03 -22.36
CA PRO A 51 -9.68 -2.86 -22.71
C PRO A 51 -9.81 -1.76 -21.64
N ILE A 52 -9.07 -0.65 -21.77
CA ILE A 52 -9.16 0.53 -20.90
C ILE A 52 -10.51 1.24 -21.10
N ALA A 53 -11.58 0.64 -20.60
CA ALA A 53 -12.95 1.09 -20.77
C ALA A 53 -13.85 0.48 -19.69
N PHE A 54 -15.03 1.08 -19.50
CA PHE A 54 -16.10 0.52 -18.67
C PHE A 54 -17.38 0.39 -19.47
N ARG A 55 -17.48 -0.71 -20.22
CA ARG A 55 -18.59 -1.05 -21.11
C ARG A 55 -18.78 -2.55 -21.14
N ARG A 56 -19.88 -3.03 -21.72
CA ARG A 56 -20.13 -4.46 -21.92
C ARG A 56 -18.88 -5.13 -22.52
N GLY A 57 -18.43 -6.22 -21.91
CA GLY A 57 -17.24 -6.98 -22.30
C GLY A 57 -15.91 -6.48 -21.72
N SER A 58 -15.87 -5.32 -21.06
CA SER A 58 -14.69 -4.91 -20.27
C SER A 58 -14.43 -5.92 -19.15
N ARG A 59 -13.14 -6.22 -18.89
CA ARG A 59 -12.72 -7.21 -17.88
C ARG A 59 -11.68 -6.64 -16.92
N ILE A 60 -11.70 -7.12 -15.67
CA ILE A 60 -10.66 -6.88 -14.66
C ILE A 60 -10.39 -8.16 -13.85
N SER A 61 -9.24 -8.21 -13.18
CA SER A 61 -9.00 -9.21 -12.14
C SER A 61 -9.84 -8.91 -10.89
N GLN A 62 -10.33 -9.96 -10.23
CA GLN A 62 -10.99 -9.88 -8.92
C GLN A 62 -10.09 -10.43 -7.80
N GLU A 63 -8.78 -10.50 -8.04
CA GLU A 63 -7.79 -10.92 -7.05
C GLU A 63 -7.51 -9.82 -6.01
N SER A 64 -7.11 -10.25 -4.81
CA SER A 64 -6.66 -9.37 -3.73
C SER A 64 -5.16 -9.09 -3.88
N ALA A 65 -4.80 -7.82 -3.72
CA ALA A 65 -3.41 -7.36 -3.65
C ALA A 65 -2.73 -7.82 -2.35
N VAL A 66 -3.49 -8.00 -1.27
CA VAL A 66 -2.98 -8.55 -0.02
C VAL A 66 -2.61 -10.02 -0.19
N VAL A 67 -3.51 -10.83 -0.77
CA VAL A 67 -3.26 -12.27 -1.00
C VAL A 67 -2.15 -12.52 -2.01
N SER A 68 -1.99 -11.63 -3.01
CA SER A 68 -0.87 -11.72 -3.97
C SER A 68 0.51 -11.43 -3.36
N GLY A 69 0.55 -10.95 -2.10
CA GLY A 69 1.79 -10.51 -1.47
C GLY A 69 2.25 -9.15 -1.98
N ALA A 70 1.30 -8.24 -2.23
CA ALA A 70 1.54 -6.87 -2.67
C ALA A 70 2.34 -6.81 -3.99
N ASP A 71 2.07 -7.71 -4.94
CA ASP A 71 2.95 -7.90 -6.09
C ASP A 71 3.13 -6.62 -6.93
N TYR A 72 2.06 -5.83 -7.11
CA TYR A 72 2.15 -4.56 -7.84
C TYR A 72 3.06 -3.54 -7.13
N PHE A 73 2.97 -3.45 -5.79
CA PHE A 73 3.83 -2.59 -5.00
C PHE A 73 5.28 -3.08 -5.02
N THR A 74 5.53 -4.36 -4.73
CA THR A 74 6.90 -4.91 -4.73
C THR A 74 7.53 -4.85 -6.13
N GLY A 75 6.72 -4.92 -7.18
CA GLY A 75 7.10 -4.67 -8.56
C GLY A 75 7.56 -3.24 -8.83
N VAL A 76 6.97 -2.23 -8.18
CA VAL A 76 7.46 -0.84 -8.19
C VAL A 76 8.70 -0.69 -7.32
N ALA A 77 8.66 -1.19 -6.09
CA ALA A 77 9.73 -1.02 -5.11
C ALA A 77 11.07 -1.56 -5.62
N GLN A 78 11.08 -2.65 -6.41
CA GLN A 78 12.32 -3.15 -7.04
C GLN A 78 12.97 -2.18 -8.03
N THR A 79 12.27 -1.16 -8.52
CA THR A 79 12.85 -0.21 -9.46
C THR A 79 13.64 0.89 -8.78
N ARG A 80 13.55 0.97 -7.43
CA ARG A 80 14.26 1.96 -6.62
C ARG A 80 15.76 1.81 -6.79
N LEU A 81 16.42 2.92 -7.09
CA LEU A 81 17.88 3.00 -7.22
C LEU A 81 18.45 3.61 -5.95
N LEU A 82 19.52 3.01 -5.42
CA LEU A 82 20.18 3.51 -4.21
C LEU A 82 20.62 4.97 -4.39
N GLY A 83 20.25 5.81 -3.42
CA GLY A 83 20.53 7.25 -3.41
C GLY A 83 19.83 8.08 -4.49
N ARG A 84 18.79 7.57 -5.15
CA ARG A 84 17.93 8.36 -6.03
C ARG A 84 16.50 8.41 -5.50
N PRO A 85 15.82 9.56 -5.65
CA PRO A 85 14.41 9.65 -5.31
C PRO A 85 13.59 8.75 -6.24
N LEU A 86 12.56 8.12 -5.69
CA LEU A 86 11.54 7.39 -6.46
C LEU A 86 10.21 8.11 -6.30
N PHE A 87 9.59 8.45 -7.42
CA PHE A 87 8.24 9.00 -7.51
C PHE A 87 7.32 7.95 -8.14
N GLU A 88 6.26 7.56 -7.44
CA GLU A 88 5.15 6.87 -8.09
C GLU A 88 4.23 7.92 -8.70
N THR A 89 4.32 8.09 -10.01
CA THR A 89 3.56 9.12 -10.74
C THR A 89 2.10 8.73 -10.96
N GLU A 90 1.76 7.44 -10.89
CA GLU A 90 0.37 6.95 -10.93
C GLU A 90 0.24 5.65 -10.16
N TYR A 91 -0.60 5.61 -9.10
CA TYR A 91 -1.10 4.35 -8.52
C TYR A 91 -2.62 4.32 -8.46
N CYS A 92 -3.24 3.15 -8.67
CA CYS A 92 -4.67 2.98 -8.44
C CYS A 92 -5.08 1.50 -8.29
N HIS A 93 -6.08 1.22 -7.45
CA HIS A 93 -6.89 0.01 -7.55
C HIS A 93 -8.12 0.28 -8.41
N SER A 94 -8.21 -0.41 -9.55
CA SER A 94 -9.25 -0.09 -10.54
C SER A 94 -10.63 -0.59 -10.10
N PHE A 95 -11.63 0.29 -10.15
CA PHE A 95 -13.03 -0.11 -10.14
C PHE A 95 -13.31 -1.05 -11.34
N TRP A 96 -14.01 -2.16 -11.20
CA TRP A 96 -14.88 -2.64 -10.12
C TRP A 96 -14.28 -3.81 -9.31
N ASN A 97 -12.97 -3.75 -9.01
CA ASN A 97 -12.31 -4.79 -8.22
C ASN A 97 -12.91 -4.80 -6.80
N ARG A 98 -13.34 -5.97 -6.32
CA ARG A 98 -14.02 -6.05 -5.02
C ARG A 98 -13.14 -5.70 -3.81
N TYR A 99 -11.83 -5.58 -4.00
CA TYR A 99 -10.81 -5.26 -3.01
C TYR A 99 -10.20 -3.86 -3.23
N GLU A 100 -10.94 -2.93 -3.85
CA GLU A 100 -10.50 -1.54 -4.04
C GLU A 100 -10.00 -0.87 -2.75
N TYR A 101 -10.58 -1.23 -1.60
CA TYR A 101 -10.16 -0.74 -0.29
C TYR A 101 -8.73 -1.13 0.11
N GLU A 102 -8.14 -2.15 -0.52
CA GLU A 102 -6.74 -2.54 -0.31
C GLU A 102 -5.74 -1.54 -0.89
N GLN A 103 -6.19 -0.50 -1.59
CA GLN A 103 -5.32 0.58 -2.08
C GLN A 103 -4.52 1.25 -0.96
N ILE A 104 -4.98 1.19 0.30
CA ILE A 104 -4.22 1.70 1.46
C ILE A 104 -2.83 1.05 1.60
N LEU A 105 -2.62 -0.12 1.00
CA LEU A 105 -1.34 -0.82 0.96
C LEU A 105 -0.24 0.06 0.35
N PHE A 106 -0.55 0.76 -0.74
CA PHE A 106 0.44 1.52 -1.50
C PHE A 106 1.05 2.69 -0.70
N PRO A 107 0.26 3.66 -0.18
CA PRO A 107 0.82 4.76 0.61
C PRO A 107 1.52 4.24 1.87
N ALA A 108 1.02 3.15 2.46
CA ALA A 108 1.63 2.57 3.66
C ALA A 108 3.06 2.07 3.40
N TYR A 109 3.23 1.23 2.38
CA TYR A 109 4.56 0.74 2.04
C TYR A 109 5.43 1.79 1.34
N ALA A 110 4.85 2.75 0.63
CA ALA A 110 5.60 3.88 0.06
C ALA A 110 6.23 4.75 1.16
N ALA A 111 5.51 5.00 2.26
CA ALA A 111 6.04 5.71 3.43
C ALA A 111 7.18 4.91 4.07
N PHE A 112 6.94 3.61 4.28
CA PHE A 112 7.93 2.67 4.81
C PHE A 112 9.21 2.59 3.97
N GLN A 113 9.09 2.57 2.64
CA GLN A 113 10.25 2.55 1.72
C GLN A 113 10.90 3.93 1.54
N GLY A 114 10.26 5.01 1.99
CA GLY A 114 10.73 6.37 1.78
C GLY A 114 10.69 6.79 0.31
N PHE A 115 9.58 6.51 -0.38
CA PHE A 115 9.33 7.09 -1.71
C PHE A 115 9.24 8.61 -1.60
N SER A 116 9.73 9.33 -2.61
CA SER A 116 9.83 10.79 -2.61
C SER A 116 8.55 11.49 -3.07
N GLY A 117 7.63 10.77 -3.69
CA GLY A 117 6.27 11.22 -3.96
C GLY A 117 5.40 10.08 -4.46
N ILE A 118 4.10 10.14 -4.20
CA ILE A 118 3.10 9.23 -4.75
C ILE A 118 1.90 10.04 -5.26
N MET A 119 1.34 9.65 -6.40
CA MET A 119 0.15 10.28 -6.97
C MET A 119 -0.89 9.21 -7.34
N VAL A 120 -2.11 9.35 -6.82
CA VAL A 120 -3.22 8.48 -7.21
C VAL A 120 -3.72 8.84 -8.60
N HIS A 121 -4.03 7.84 -9.43
CA HIS A 121 -4.62 8.02 -10.75
C HIS A 121 -6.14 7.73 -10.73
N GLU A 122 -7.03 8.65 -11.06
CA GLU A 122 -6.83 10.09 -11.25
C GLU A 122 -8.05 10.88 -10.74
N LEU A 123 -7.97 12.22 -10.78
CA LEU A 123 -9.07 13.13 -10.40
C LEU A 123 -9.59 12.89 -8.96
N PRO A 124 -8.73 13.04 -7.93
CA PRO A 124 -9.13 12.85 -6.54
C PRO A 124 -10.17 13.87 -6.06
N VAL A 125 -10.33 14.99 -6.78
CA VAL A 125 -11.31 16.04 -6.50
C VAL A 125 -12.15 16.28 -7.75
N VAL A 126 -13.47 16.13 -7.62
CA VAL A 126 -14.44 16.36 -8.71
C VAL A 126 -15.48 17.37 -8.25
N ARG A 127 -15.90 18.26 -9.16
CA ARG A 127 -16.96 19.26 -8.90
C ARG A 127 -18.37 18.74 -9.17
N GLN A 128 -18.50 17.66 -9.94
CA GLN A 128 -19.77 17.00 -10.24
C GLN A 128 -19.76 15.60 -9.62
N GLU A 129 -20.47 15.46 -8.50
CA GLU A 129 -20.48 14.23 -7.70
C GLU A 129 -21.42 13.16 -8.28
N ASN A 130 -22.45 13.58 -9.03
CA ASN A 130 -23.47 12.67 -9.56
C ASN A 130 -23.06 12.05 -10.89
N ARG A 131 -22.02 11.22 -10.88
CA ARG A 131 -21.57 10.42 -12.03
C ARG A 131 -21.38 8.96 -11.61
N PRO A 132 -21.66 7.99 -12.50
CA PRO A 132 -21.36 6.59 -12.21
C PRO A 132 -19.86 6.39 -12.08
N LEU A 133 -19.47 5.44 -11.23
CA LEU A 133 -18.09 4.98 -11.10
C LEU A 133 -17.61 4.35 -12.40
N LYS A 134 -16.33 4.60 -12.70
CA LYS A 134 -15.57 4.01 -13.79
C LYS A 134 -14.20 3.58 -13.23
N PRO A 135 -13.42 2.76 -13.95
CA PRO A 135 -12.01 2.55 -13.64
C PRO A 135 -11.33 3.89 -13.38
N PHE A 136 -10.46 3.92 -12.37
CA PHE A 136 -9.70 5.10 -11.94
C PHE A 136 -10.54 6.26 -11.35
N SER A 137 -11.84 6.07 -11.11
CA SER A 137 -12.65 7.07 -10.40
C SER A 137 -12.24 7.18 -8.94
N ILE A 138 -11.64 8.30 -8.56
CA ILE A 138 -11.26 8.60 -7.17
C ILE A 138 -12.24 9.57 -6.51
N GLY A 139 -12.49 10.73 -7.13
CA GLY A 139 -13.21 11.84 -6.48
C GLY A 139 -14.66 11.55 -6.06
N ASN A 140 -15.41 10.77 -6.84
CA ASN A 140 -16.80 10.37 -6.55
C ASN A 140 -16.93 8.95 -6.00
N ASN A 141 -15.82 8.25 -5.74
CA ASN A 141 -15.80 6.89 -5.22
C ASN A 141 -15.56 6.92 -3.70
N PRO A 142 -16.55 6.63 -2.85
CA PRO A 142 -16.38 6.76 -1.40
C PRO A 142 -15.29 5.83 -0.83
N THR A 143 -15.15 4.62 -1.39
CA THR A 143 -14.05 3.70 -1.02
C THR A 143 -12.70 4.34 -1.29
N GLN A 144 -12.52 4.96 -2.47
CA GLN A 144 -11.26 5.61 -2.83
C GLN A 144 -11.01 6.89 -2.03
N ARG A 145 -12.05 7.68 -1.74
CA ARG A 145 -11.95 8.86 -0.87
C ARG A 145 -11.47 8.50 0.54
N ALA A 146 -11.97 7.39 1.08
CA ALA A 146 -11.51 6.84 2.36
C ALA A 146 -10.04 6.42 2.32
N THR A 147 -9.60 5.71 1.26
CA THR A 147 -8.18 5.34 1.14
C THR A 147 -7.28 6.55 0.95
N GLN A 148 -7.76 7.62 0.29
CA GLN A 148 -7.01 8.88 0.14
C GLN A 148 -6.87 9.65 1.47
N PHE A 149 -7.90 9.68 2.31
CA PHE A 149 -7.79 10.24 3.65
C PHE A 149 -6.70 9.51 4.47
N LEU A 150 -6.72 8.18 4.45
CA LEU A 150 -5.70 7.38 5.13
C LEU A 150 -4.32 7.54 4.48
N ALA A 151 -4.23 7.67 3.15
CA ALA A 151 -2.98 7.97 2.46
C ALA A 151 -2.36 9.30 2.93
N ALA A 152 -3.19 10.33 3.14
CA ALA A 152 -2.73 11.60 3.69
C ALA A 152 -2.18 11.44 5.12
N CYS A 153 -2.76 10.57 5.94
CA CYS A 153 -2.25 10.31 7.30
C CYS A 153 -0.96 9.45 7.26
N PHE A 154 -1.03 8.30 6.60
CA PHE A 154 0.05 7.31 6.56
C PHE A 154 1.31 7.84 5.87
N TYR A 155 1.16 8.50 4.72
CA TYR A 155 2.27 8.95 3.88
C TYR A 155 2.56 10.44 4.05
N GLN A 156 1.58 11.31 3.77
CA GLN A 156 1.83 12.75 3.67
C GLN A 156 2.14 13.40 5.03
N ARG A 157 1.41 13.02 6.08
CA ARG A 157 1.67 13.45 7.46
C ARG A 157 2.87 12.72 8.08
N GLY A 158 3.18 11.52 7.58
CA GLY A 158 4.34 10.75 7.99
C GLY A 158 4.12 9.85 9.22
N ASP A 159 2.89 9.36 9.43
CA ASP A 159 2.57 8.49 10.58
C ASP A 159 3.37 7.17 10.55
N ILE A 160 3.66 6.66 9.36
CA ILE A 160 4.47 5.46 9.17
C ILE A 160 5.94 5.86 9.06
N ARG A 161 6.76 5.25 9.92
CA ARG A 161 8.21 5.40 9.90
C ARG A 161 8.80 4.67 8.71
N ARG A 162 9.73 5.35 8.04
CA ARG A 162 10.63 4.74 7.06
C ARG A 162 11.51 3.68 7.74
N SER A 163 11.81 2.59 7.05
CA SER A 163 12.83 1.63 7.49
C SER A 163 14.21 2.30 7.56
N GLU A 164 14.89 2.10 8.68
CA GLU A 164 16.30 2.50 8.87
C GLU A 164 17.27 1.46 8.26
N SER A 165 16.76 0.26 7.98
CA SER A 165 17.49 -0.82 7.32
C SER A 165 17.37 -0.71 5.80
N MET A 166 18.46 -1.02 5.10
CA MET A 166 18.55 -0.98 3.65
C MET A 166 19.23 -2.25 3.15
N VAL A 167 18.47 -3.06 2.43
CA VAL A 167 18.96 -4.19 1.65
C VAL A 167 19.09 -3.76 0.19
N THR A 168 20.26 -3.99 -0.40
CA THR A 168 20.53 -3.70 -1.80
C THR A 168 20.70 -4.95 -2.63
N VAL A 169 20.18 -4.96 -3.85
CA VAL A 169 20.58 -5.92 -4.90
C VAL A 169 21.70 -5.29 -5.72
N GLY A 170 22.92 -5.84 -5.62
CA GLY A 170 24.11 -5.22 -6.21
C GLY A 170 24.42 -5.70 -7.63
N PHE A 171 24.49 -4.76 -8.59
CA PHE A 171 24.82 -5.01 -9.99
C PHE A 171 26.14 -4.37 -10.39
N ARG A 172 27.02 -5.13 -11.04
CA ARG A 172 28.22 -4.70 -11.76
C ARG A 172 28.00 -4.88 -13.27
N SER A 173 28.78 -4.20 -14.10
CA SER A 173 28.63 -4.27 -15.57
C SER A 173 28.62 -5.71 -16.11
N ARG A 174 29.50 -6.58 -15.60
CA ARG A 174 29.54 -8.00 -15.98
C ARG A 174 28.25 -8.77 -15.67
N ASP A 175 27.54 -8.40 -14.61
CA ASP A 175 26.31 -9.08 -14.20
C ASP A 175 25.18 -8.86 -15.21
N LEU A 176 25.24 -7.77 -15.97
CA LEU A 176 24.24 -7.42 -16.98
C LEU A 176 24.35 -8.30 -18.23
N GLU A 177 25.49 -8.96 -18.44
CA GLU A 177 25.73 -9.87 -19.56
C GLU A 177 25.25 -11.30 -19.25
N GLU A 178 25.18 -11.68 -17.97
CA GLU A 178 24.86 -13.04 -17.51
C GLU A 178 23.37 -13.27 -17.23
N LEU A 179 22.62 -12.17 -16.98
CA LEU A 179 21.20 -12.20 -16.64
C LEU A 179 20.29 -11.98 -17.85
N ASP A 180 19.10 -12.60 -17.83
CA ASP A 180 18.02 -12.20 -18.72
C ASP A 180 17.41 -10.87 -18.25
N LEU A 181 17.92 -9.77 -18.80
CA LEU A 181 17.47 -8.42 -18.47
C LEU A 181 16.05 -8.11 -18.96
N SER A 182 15.43 -8.97 -19.77
CA SER A 182 14.03 -8.82 -20.17
C SER A 182 13.06 -9.13 -19.03
N LEU A 183 13.55 -9.70 -17.93
CA LEU A 183 12.78 -10.06 -16.74
C LEU A 183 12.93 -9.03 -15.61
N SER A 184 12.05 -9.14 -14.62
CA SER A 184 12.17 -8.47 -13.32
C SER A 184 12.93 -9.34 -12.33
N LEU A 185 13.28 -8.78 -11.16
CA LEU A 185 13.72 -9.62 -10.03
C LEU A 185 12.67 -10.67 -9.68
N ALA A 186 13.13 -11.84 -9.24
CA ALA A 186 12.25 -12.88 -8.74
C ALA A 186 11.38 -12.37 -7.59
N ALA A 187 10.15 -12.90 -7.49
CA ALA A 187 9.18 -12.48 -6.47
C ALA A 187 9.74 -12.63 -5.03
N SER A 188 10.55 -13.65 -4.76
CA SER A 188 11.20 -13.85 -3.46
C SER A 188 12.14 -12.69 -3.07
N GLN A 189 12.88 -12.13 -4.03
CA GLN A 189 13.72 -10.95 -3.78
C GLN A 189 12.90 -9.67 -3.66
N ARG A 190 11.89 -9.48 -4.51
CA ARG A 190 11.04 -8.27 -4.47
C ARG A 190 10.29 -8.15 -3.14
N LYS A 191 9.91 -9.27 -2.52
CA LYS A 191 9.23 -9.32 -1.21
C LYS A 191 10.09 -8.83 -0.05
N ILE A 192 11.41 -8.64 -0.22
CA ILE A 192 12.25 -7.96 0.78
C ILE A 192 11.76 -6.52 1.02
N ALA A 193 11.16 -5.87 0.01
CA ALA A 193 10.55 -4.54 0.16
C ALA A 193 9.35 -4.50 1.13
N LEU A 194 8.85 -5.65 1.59
CA LEU A 194 7.83 -5.73 2.63
C LEU A 194 8.42 -5.84 4.05
N LEU A 195 9.74 -6.06 4.14
CA LEU A 195 10.46 -6.40 5.37
C LEU A 195 11.39 -5.29 5.83
N THR A 196 12.13 -4.68 4.90
CA THR A 196 13.12 -3.62 5.16
C THR A 196 13.08 -2.59 4.03
N GLY A 197 13.83 -1.50 4.13
CA GLY A 197 14.17 -0.71 2.96
C GLY A 197 14.86 -1.56 1.89
N PHE A 198 14.51 -1.31 0.62
CA PHE A 198 14.99 -2.07 -0.53
C PHE A 198 15.44 -1.17 -1.68
N SER A 199 16.51 -1.54 -2.38
CA SER A 199 16.92 -0.86 -3.62
C SER A 199 17.84 -1.70 -4.50
N LEU A 200 17.96 -1.33 -5.76
CA LEU A 200 19.01 -1.78 -6.64
C LEU A 200 20.22 -0.86 -6.52
N ASP A 201 21.40 -1.44 -6.62
CA ASP A 201 22.66 -0.71 -6.56
C ASP A 201 23.54 -1.09 -7.76
N PHE A 202 23.44 -0.28 -8.82
CA PHE A 202 24.28 -0.37 -10.00
C PHE A 202 25.61 0.32 -9.72
N LYS A 203 26.63 -0.46 -9.36
CA LYS A 203 27.93 0.01 -8.87
C LYS A 203 28.61 1.00 -9.84
N ASP A 204 28.47 0.76 -11.14
CA ASP A 204 29.10 1.57 -12.19
C ASP A 204 28.30 2.84 -12.54
N SER A 205 27.14 3.04 -11.90
CA SER A 205 26.27 4.20 -12.11
C SER A 205 25.93 4.91 -10.79
N ARG A 206 26.75 4.68 -9.76
CA ARG A 206 26.58 5.33 -8.47
C ARG A 206 26.78 6.83 -8.58
N VAL A 207 25.94 7.56 -7.87
CA VAL A 207 26.11 9.01 -7.64
C VAL A 207 26.89 9.23 -6.36
N SER A 208 27.66 10.31 -6.29
CA SER A 208 28.44 10.67 -5.09
C SER A 208 27.52 10.88 -3.87
N GLY A 209 27.94 10.42 -2.69
CA GLY A 209 27.19 10.59 -1.44
C GLY A 209 26.02 9.61 -1.24
N GLN A 210 26.03 8.48 -1.93
CA GLN A 210 25.02 7.43 -1.72
C GLN A 210 25.04 6.87 -0.29
N PRO A 211 23.87 6.58 0.30
CA PRO A 211 23.79 5.93 1.60
C PRO A 211 24.37 4.52 1.53
N SER A 212 25.02 4.08 2.61
CA SER A 212 25.47 2.70 2.79
C SER A 212 24.28 1.76 2.97
N SER A 213 24.34 0.56 2.38
CA SER A 213 23.44 -0.53 2.73
C SER A 213 24.02 -1.35 3.88
N GLN A 214 23.17 -1.83 4.79
CA GLN A 214 23.58 -2.79 5.81
C GLN A 214 23.85 -4.17 5.19
N LEU A 215 23.10 -4.51 4.14
CA LEU A 215 23.19 -5.80 3.46
C LEU A 215 23.15 -5.63 1.94
N GLU A 216 23.98 -6.40 1.26
CA GLU A 216 23.94 -6.57 -0.20
C GLU A 216 23.65 -8.03 -0.54
N ILE A 217 22.75 -8.27 -1.49
CA ILE A 217 22.46 -9.58 -2.07
C ILE A 217 22.73 -9.60 -3.57
N ALA A 218 23.03 -10.77 -4.12
CA ALA A 218 23.19 -10.97 -5.56
C ALA A 218 21.83 -10.94 -6.27
N PRO A 219 21.75 -10.45 -7.52
CA PRO A 219 20.52 -10.49 -8.30
C PRO A 219 20.11 -11.92 -8.65
N PHE A 220 18.81 -12.19 -8.60
CA PHE A 220 18.18 -13.43 -9.04
C PHE A 220 17.02 -13.13 -10.01
N ALA A 221 17.20 -13.51 -11.27
CA ALA A 221 16.21 -13.32 -12.33
C ALA A 221 16.27 -14.48 -13.33
N GLY A 222 15.11 -14.91 -13.86
CA GLY A 222 15.04 -15.97 -14.87
C GLY A 222 15.56 -17.34 -14.41
N GLY A 223 15.52 -17.64 -13.11
CA GLY A 223 16.06 -18.89 -12.56
C GLY A 223 17.58 -18.94 -12.46
N ARG A 224 18.28 -17.80 -12.62
CA ARG A 224 19.73 -17.70 -12.47
C ARG A 224 20.12 -16.74 -11.35
N THR A 225 21.00 -17.22 -10.46
CA THR A 225 21.70 -16.42 -9.44
C THR A 225 23.12 -16.17 -9.91
N ILE A 226 23.66 -14.97 -9.69
CA ILE A 226 25.10 -14.71 -9.91
C ILE A 226 25.88 -15.12 -8.65
N THR A 227 26.61 -16.23 -8.74
CA THR A 227 27.46 -16.74 -7.66
C THR A 227 28.66 -15.82 -7.43
N ARG A 228 28.94 -15.48 -6.17
CA ARG A 228 30.05 -14.57 -5.81
C ARG A 228 30.70 -15.03 -4.49
N ALA A 229 32.02 -14.97 -4.39
CA ALA A 229 32.81 -15.43 -3.24
C ALA A 229 32.47 -14.76 -1.89
N PHE A 230 31.85 -13.57 -1.89
CA PHE A 230 31.38 -12.88 -0.67
C PHE A 230 29.95 -13.28 -0.24
N PHE A 231 29.28 -14.17 -0.99
CA PHE A 231 27.85 -14.48 -0.86
C PHE A 231 27.57 -15.95 -0.52
N ASN A 232 28.62 -16.76 -0.34
CA ASN A 232 28.51 -18.21 -0.11
C ASN A 232 27.64 -18.57 1.10
N GLU A 233 27.48 -17.67 2.08
CA GLU A 233 26.70 -18.01 3.26
C GLU A 233 25.18 -18.21 3.00
N ILE A 234 24.57 -17.68 1.92
CA ILE A 234 23.13 -17.91 1.59
C ILE A 234 22.95 -19.11 0.64
N ALA A 235 24.04 -19.73 0.19
CA ALA A 235 24.02 -20.70 -0.91
C ALA A 235 24.56 -22.08 -0.52
N ASP A 236 24.71 -22.36 0.77
CA ASP A 236 25.16 -23.67 1.25
C ASP A 236 23.97 -24.65 1.34
N GLY A 237 23.53 -25.12 0.18
CA GLY A 237 22.55 -26.19 0.01
C GLY A 237 22.50 -26.67 -1.44
N GLU A 238 22.06 -27.91 -1.68
CA GLU A 238 22.00 -28.59 -2.99
C GLU A 238 21.16 -27.86 -4.07
N ASP A 239 20.58 -26.70 -3.75
CA ASP A 239 19.67 -25.88 -4.55
C ASP A 239 20.30 -24.49 -4.85
N ALA A 240 21.61 -24.45 -5.12
CA ALA A 240 22.48 -23.26 -5.31
C ALA A 240 22.05 -22.25 -6.43
N GLY A 241 20.84 -22.39 -6.98
CA GLY A 241 20.25 -21.56 -8.01
C GLY A 241 18.93 -20.87 -7.64
N LYS A 242 18.53 -20.80 -6.37
CA LYS A 242 17.32 -20.07 -5.94
C LYS A 242 17.58 -19.17 -4.74
N PHE A 243 17.04 -17.95 -4.76
CA PHE A 243 17.02 -17.10 -3.58
C PHE A 243 15.96 -17.58 -2.58
N ASP A 244 16.40 -18.12 -1.44
CA ASP A 244 15.53 -18.51 -0.32
C ASP A 244 15.26 -17.31 0.60
N LEU A 245 14.02 -16.81 0.55
CA LEU A 245 13.56 -15.70 1.39
C LEU A 245 13.42 -16.09 2.88
N ALA A 246 13.13 -17.35 3.20
CA ALA A 246 13.02 -17.81 4.58
C ALA A 246 14.40 -17.85 5.24
N GLU A 247 15.42 -18.33 4.53
CA GLU A 247 16.80 -18.25 5.00
C GLU A 247 17.26 -16.79 5.15
N PHE A 248 16.95 -15.93 4.17
CA PHE A 248 17.27 -14.52 4.28
C PHE A 248 16.64 -13.86 5.51
N VAL A 249 15.38 -14.19 5.84
CA VAL A 249 14.73 -13.75 7.09
C VAL A 249 15.46 -14.24 8.34
N ARG A 250 15.98 -15.49 8.36
CA ARG A 250 16.82 -15.97 9.48
C ARG A 250 18.08 -15.12 9.65
N LYS A 251 18.70 -14.66 8.55
CA LYS A 251 19.86 -13.77 8.59
C LYS A 251 19.54 -12.38 9.12
N LEU A 252 18.41 -11.79 8.70
CA LEU A 252 17.94 -10.52 9.26
C LEU A 252 17.74 -10.60 10.78
N ARG A 253 17.24 -11.73 11.29
CA ARG A 253 17.14 -11.98 12.73
C ARG A 253 18.50 -12.13 13.40
N ALA A 254 19.40 -12.94 12.83
CA ALA A 254 20.74 -13.15 13.38
C ALA A 254 21.56 -11.85 13.49
N GLN A 255 21.37 -10.94 12.53
CA GLN A 255 22.01 -9.62 12.51
C GLN A 255 21.27 -8.55 13.32
N LYS A 256 20.19 -8.91 14.02
CA LYS A 256 19.37 -7.99 14.83
C LYS A 256 18.80 -6.81 14.03
N ILE A 257 18.62 -6.97 12.71
CA ILE A 257 17.86 -6.03 11.87
C ILE A 257 16.38 -6.07 12.28
N PHE A 258 15.88 -7.26 12.61
CA PHE A 258 14.57 -7.41 13.23
C PHE A 258 14.66 -7.37 14.74
N LYS A 259 13.65 -6.76 15.35
CA LYS A 259 13.33 -6.94 16.77
C LYS A 259 12.90 -8.39 17.04
N GLU A 260 13.05 -8.82 18.29
CA GLU A 260 12.65 -10.17 18.73
C GLU A 260 11.16 -10.45 18.52
N THR A 261 10.33 -9.42 18.63
CA THR A 261 8.88 -9.46 18.41
C THR A 261 8.48 -9.55 16.92
N ASN A 262 9.42 -9.46 15.98
CA ASN A 262 9.10 -9.53 14.56
C ASN A 262 8.55 -10.91 14.18
N ARG A 263 7.43 -10.96 13.45
CA ARG A 263 6.67 -12.18 13.19
C ARG A 263 6.84 -12.73 11.78
N SER A 264 7.78 -12.19 10.99
CA SER A 264 7.99 -12.60 9.61
C SER A 264 8.27 -14.09 9.49
N ASP A 265 7.50 -14.74 8.62
CA ASP A 265 7.61 -16.14 8.23
C ASP A 265 7.14 -16.25 6.77
N PRO A 266 8.07 -16.06 5.80
CA PRO A 266 7.73 -16.09 4.39
C PRO A 266 7.15 -17.43 3.91
N ALA A 267 7.51 -18.55 4.53
CA ALA A 267 6.97 -19.87 4.19
C ALA A 267 5.47 -19.96 4.50
N ARG A 268 5.00 -19.21 5.51
CA ARG A 268 3.58 -19.05 5.84
C ARG A 268 2.92 -17.82 5.18
N GLY A 269 3.66 -17.08 4.35
CA GLY A 269 3.16 -15.85 3.73
C GLY A 269 3.00 -14.68 4.70
N ILE A 270 3.78 -14.66 5.79
CA ILE A 270 3.74 -13.60 6.81
C ILE A 270 4.93 -12.67 6.63
N PHE A 271 4.67 -11.37 6.46
CA PHE A 271 5.67 -10.31 6.35
C PHE A 271 5.39 -9.25 7.42
N HIS A 272 6.31 -9.05 8.34
CA HIS A 272 6.25 -8.02 9.37
C HIS A 272 7.44 -7.08 9.18
N SER A 273 7.20 -5.80 8.93
CA SER A 273 8.28 -4.84 8.68
C SER A 273 9.25 -4.76 9.86
N ASP A 274 10.50 -4.35 9.61
CA ASP A 274 11.51 -4.13 10.65
C ASP A 274 11.09 -3.03 11.64
N THR A 275 10.29 -2.07 11.20
CA THR A 275 9.64 -1.06 12.05
C THR A 275 8.49 -1.59 12.91
N GLU A 276 7.98 -2.79 12.59
CA GLU A 276 6.80 -3.45 13.16
C GLU A 276 5.48 -2.69 13.00
N GLN A 277 5.43 -1.72 12.08
CA GLN A 277 4.22 -0.95 11.81
C GLN A 277 3.37 -1.57 10.71
N LEU A 278 3.93 -2.43 9.86
CA LEU A 278 3.24 -3.08 8.74
C LEU A 278 3.30 -4.59 8.89
N PHE A 279 2.13 -5.23 8.98
CA PHE A 279 1.98 -6.67 9.05
C PHE A 279 1.07 -7.16 7.92
N LEU A 280 1.60 -8.03 7.06
CA LEU A 280 0.88 -8.64 5.94
C LEU A 280 0.86 -10.16 6.13
N ASP A 281 -0.32 -10.75 6.14
CA ASP A 281 -0.54 -12.20 6.13
C ASP A 281 -1.30 -12.56 4.84
N THR A 282 -0.58 -13.08 3.86
CA THR A 282 -1.15 -13.38 2.53
C THR A 282 -2.06 -14.61 2.57
N GLY A 283 -1.81 -15.55 3.49
CA GLY A 283 -2.60 -16.76 3.64
C GLY A 283 -3.98 -16.48 4.25
N LYS A 284 -4.03 -15.56 5.22
CA LYS A 284 -5.29 -15.10 5.82
C LYS A 284 -5.92 -13.92 5.08
N GLY A 285 -5.16 -13.25 4.20
CA GLY A 285 -5.60 -12.05 3.50
C GLY A 285 -5.85 -10.89 4.46
N VAL A 286 -4.86 -10.61 5.31
CA VAL A 286 -4.91 -9.55 6.31
C VAL A 286 -3.74 -8.60 6.13
N LEU A 287 -4.02 -7.30 6.05
CA LEU A 287 -3.04 -6.23 6.23
C LEU A 287 -3.37 -5.51 7.54
N LYS A 288 -2.34 -5.20 8.33
CA LYS A 288 -2.44 -4.30 9.49
C LYS A 288 -1.39 -3.20 9.37
N ILE A 289 -1.81 -1.99 9.72
CA ILE A 289 -0.99 -0.79 9.84
C ILE A 289 -1.19 -0.27 11.26
N ILE A 290 -0.12 -0.18 12.03
CA ILE A 290 -0.16 0.24 13.43
C ILE A 290 0.89 1.33 13.66
N THR A 291 0.42 2.54 13.97
CA THR A 291 1.27 3.68 14.31
C THR A 291 0.71 4.40 15.54
N PRO A 292 1.48 5.31 16.17
CA PRO A 292 0.96 6.08 17.30
C PRO A 292 -0.25 6.97 16.94
N TYR A 293 -0.31 7.50 15.71
CA TYR A 293 -1.29 8.52 15.32
C TYR A 293 -2.42 7.99 14.44
N SER A 294 -2.21 6.82 13.83
CA SER A 294 -3.20 6.17 12.97
C SER A 294 -3.01 4.65 12.89
N GLU A 295 -4.12 3.96 12.68
CA GLU A 295 -4.17 2.52 12.48
C GLU A 295 -5.09 2.17 11.30
N GLY A 296 -4.86 1.02 10.70
CA GLY A 296 -5.75 0.49 9.68
C GLY A 296 -5.60 -1.01 9.50
N ALA A 297 -6.66 -1.65 9.02
CA ALA A 297 -6.63 -3.05 8.63
C ALA A 297 -7.56 -3.34 7.46
N THR A 298 -7.12 -4.24 6.58
CA THR A 298 -7.98 -4.81 5.54
C THR A 298 -8.15 -6.30 5.75
N LEU A 299 -9.36 -6.81 5.53
CA LEU A 299 -9.67 -8.23 5.54
C LEU A 299 -10.30 -8.63 4.20
N VAL A 300 -9.84 -9.73 3.61
CA VAL A 300 -10.45 -10.29 2.37
C VAL A 300 -11.64 -11.21 2.64
N ARG A 301 -11.93 -11.45 3.92
CA ARG A 301 -13.05 -12.28 4.40
C ARG A 301 -13.66 -11.60 5.62
N ARG A 302 -14.95 -11.86 5.88
CA ARG A 302 -15.58 -11.57 7.16
C ARG A 302 -14.72 -12.15 8.29
N GLY A 303 -14.51 -11.38 9.35
CA GLY A 303 -13.70 -11.83 10.46
C GLY A 303 -13.40 -10.73 11.46
N SER A 304 -12.43 -11.02 12.32
CA SER A 304 -11.99 -10.08 13.34
C SER A 304 -10.50 -9.79 13.23
N VAL A 305 -10.12 -8.59 13.62
CA VAL A 305 -8.74 -8.14 13.72
C VAL A 305 -8.56 -7.30 14.98
N SER A 306 -7.33 -7.30 15.49
CA SER A 306 -6.91 -6.50 16.63
C SER A 306 -5.70 -5.66 16.21
N LEU A 307 -5.76 -4.37 16.55
CA LEU A 307 -4.72 -3.35 16.40
C LEU A 307 -4.33 -2.85 17.81
N ALA A 308 -3.52 -1.80 17.94
CA ALA A 308 -3.05 -1.33 19.26
C ALA A 308 -4.02 -0.35 19.95
N ALA A 309 -4.80 0.44 19.20
CA ALA A 309 -5.84 1.32 19.73
C ALA A 309 -7.24 0.75 19.43
N LEU A 310 -7.47 0.26 18.21
CA LEU A 310 -8.65 -0.56 17.87
C LEU A 310 -8.40 -2.02 18.31
N GLU A 311 -8.55 -2.27 19.61
CA GLU A 311 -8.21 -3.55 20.23
C GLU A 311 -9.06 -4.71 19.72
N GLU A 312 -10.32 -4.44 19.38
CA GLU A 312 -11.23 -5.42 18.78
C GLU A 312 -11.97 -4.80 17.61
N VAL A 313 -11.85 -5.41 16.44
CA VAL A 313 -12.61 -5.03 15.24
C VAL A 313 -13.23 -6.30 14.69
N LYS A 314 -14.56 -6.32 14.58
CA LYS A 314 -15.32 -7.34 13.86
C LYS A 314 -15.96 -6.73 12.62
N MET A 315 -15.51 -7.18 11.46
CA MET A 315 -16.00 -6.71 10.17
C MET A 315 -17.10 -7.63 9.66
N PRO A 316 -18.23 -7.08 9.16
CA PRO A 316 -19.35 -7.90 8.69
C PRO A 316 -19.01 -8.63 7.39
N GLU A 317 -18.15 -8.03 6.57
CA GLU A 317 -17.81 -8.43 5.20
C GLU A 317 -16.34 -8.06 4.91
N PRO A 318 -15.75 -8.53 3.80
CA PRO A 318 -14.46 -8.03 3.34
C PRO A 318 -14.46 -6.50 3.23
N GLY A 319 -13.41 -5.85 3.73
CA GLY A 319 -13.35 -4.40 3.77
C GLY A 319 -12.11 -3.84 4.44
N LEU A 320 -12.18 -2.55 4.76
CA LEU A 320 -11.18 -1.75 5.44
C LEU A 320 -11.78 -1.08 6.68
N ILE A 321 -11.04 -1.12 7.79
CA ILE A 321 -11.21 -0.23 8.93
C ILE A 321 -9.95 0.63 9.09
N GLY A 322 -10.09 1.88 9.50
CA GLY A 322 -8.94 2.69 9.90
C GLY A 322 -9.34 3.80 10.85
N ILE A 323 -8.41 4.29 11.66
CA ILE A 323 -8.62 5.43 12.54
C ILE A 323 -7.39 6.32 12.53
N ALA A 324 -7.58 7.63 12.55
CA ALA A 324 -6.48 8.59 12.59
C ALA A 324 -6.83 9.75 13.52
N SER A 325 -5.89 10.14 14.38
CA SER A 325 -5.98 11.43 15.09
C SER A 325 -6.01 12.58 14.09
N VAL A 326 -6.79 13.61 14.39
CA VAL A 326 -6.81 14.89 13.65
C VAL A 326 -6.42 16.09 14.52
N ASP A 327 -6.07 15.85 15.78
CA ASP A 327 -5.54 16.86 16.71
C ASP A 327 -4.02 16.77 16.93
N GLY A 328 -3.34 15.83 16.26
CA GLY A 328 -1.88 15.69 16.31
C GLY A 328 -1.36 14.93 17.53
N LEU A 329 -2.24 14.36 18.35
CA LEU A 329 -1.89 13.53 19.51
C LEU A 329 -1.91 12.03 19.15
N PRO A 330 -1.14 11.19 19.86
CA PRO A 330 -1.28 9.74 19.75
C PRO A 330 -2.74 9.31 19.99
N LEU A 331 -3.20 8.23 19.35
CA LEU A 331 -4.60 7.81 19.38
C LEU A 331 -5.15 7.67 20.82
N GLN A 332 -4.37 7.09 21.73
CA GLN A 332 -4.78 6.89 23.13
C GLN A 332 -4.88 8.21 23.93
N GLU A 333 -4.31 9.29 23.44
CA GLU A 333 -4.32 10.64 24.03
C GLU A 333 -5.18 11.63 23.25
N SER A 334 -5.66 11.23 22.07
CA SER A 334 -6.39 12.09 21.15
C SER A 334 -7.81 12.35 21.65
N GLY A 335 -8.21 13.63 21.57
CA GLY A 335 -9.58 14.07 21.78
C GLY A 335 -10.42 14.09 20.50
N ARG A 336 -9.80 14.04 19.32
CA ARG A 336 -10.49 14.05 18.03
C ARG A 336 -9.83 13.14 17.01
N MET A 337 -10.59 12.14 16.55
CA MET A 337 -10.15 11.17 15.56
C MET A 337 -11.19 11.00 14.45
N VAL A 338 -10.73 10.63 13.27
CA VAL A 338 -11.59 10.19 12.17
C VAL A 338 -11.43 8.69 11.99
N LEU A 339 -12.54 7.97 12.12
CA LEU A 339 -12.70 6.55 11.85
C LEU A 339 -13.22 6.38 10.41
N VAL A 340 -12.64 5.43 9.70
CA VAL A 340 -12.99 4.99 8.35
C VAL A 340 -13.52 3.55 8.45
N ALA A 341 -14.71 3.30 7.91
CA ALA A 341 -15.29 1.95 7.81
C ALA A 341 -15.83 1.73 6.40
N VAL A 342 -15.20 0.83 5.65
CA VAL A 342 -15.38 0.69 4.21
C VAL A 342 -15.61 -0.77 3.87
N LEU A 343 -16.68 -1.03 3.11
CA LEU A 343 -16.90 -2.30 2.40
C LEU A 343 -16.68 -2.06 0.89
N SER A 344 -17.53 -2.62 0.03
CA SER A 344 -17.49 -2.34 -1.42
C SER A 344 -18.46 -1.24 -1.84
N CYS A 345 -18.23 -0.68 -3.03
CA CYS A 345 -19.17 0.21 -3.70
C CYS A 345 -19.42 -0.24 -5.15
N VAL A 346 -20.60 0.07 -5.69
CA VAL A 346 -21.01 -0.30 -7.05
C VAL A 346 -21.92 0.77 -7.66
N ASN A 347 -22.12 0.74 -8.98
CA ASN A 347 -23.16 1.57 -9.62
C ASN A 347 -24.54 0.93 -9.49
N SER A 348 -25.59 1.76 -9.42
CA SER A 348 -26.98 1.30 -9.48
C SER A 348 -27.27 0.61 -10.81
N GLY A 349 -27.91 -0.57 -10.76
CA GLY A 349 -28.21 -1.37 -11.95
C GLY A 349 -26.98 -1.98 -12.64
N MET A 350 -25.79 -1.94 -12.01
CA MET A 350 -24.61 -2.59 -12.56
C MET A 350 -24.81 -4.11 -12.61
N LYS A 351 -24.54 -4.72 -13.77
CA LYS A 351 -24.55 -6.18 -13.94
C LYS A 351 -23.17 -6.65 -14.39
N LEU A 352 -22.67 -7.66 -13.68
CA LEU A 352 -21.41 -8.32 -13.96
C LEU A 352 -21.66 -9.81 -14.19
N THR A 353 -20.67 -10.51 -14.74
CA THR A 353 -20.63 -11.98 -14.67
C THR A 353 -20.61 -12.46 -13.22
N ALA A 354 -20.96 -13.73 -12.97
CA ALA A 354 -21.05 -14.28 -11.61
C ALA A 354 -19.73 -14.19 -10.82
N ASP A 355 -18.59 -14.34 -11.50
CA ASP A 355 -17.25 -14.17 -10.96
C ASP A 355 -16.84 -12.69 -10.80
N ARG A 356 -17.70 -11.76 -11.20
CA ARG A 356 -17.50 -10.30 -11.23
C ARG A 356 -16.37 -9.83 -12.15
N THR A 357 -15.79 -10.69 -13.00
CA THR A 357 -14.63 -10.31 -13.82
C THR A 357 -15.01 -9.47 -15.03
N THR A 358 -16.23 -9.62 -15.56
CA THR A 358 -16.66 -9.01 -16.83
C THR A 358 -17.91 -8.16 -16.67
N VAL A 359 -17.93 -6.97 -17.26
CA VAL A 359 -19.11 -6.08 -17.27
C VAL A 359 -20.13 -6.57 -18.28
N LEU A 360 -21.38 -6.69 -17.87
CA LEU A 360 -22.53 -6.90 -18.74
C LEU A 360 -23.28 -5.58 -18.95
N GLU A 361 -23.50 -4.83 -17.86
CA GLU A 361 -24.09 -3.50 -17.84
C GLU A 361 -23.35 -2.60 -16.83
N PRO A 362 -22.78 -1.45 -17.23
CA PRO A 362 -22.02 -0.56 -16.35
C PRO A 362 -22.80 0.03 -15.16
N GLY A 363 -24.13 0.07 -15.26
CA GLY A 363 -24.98 0.77 -14.30
C GLY A 363 -24.91 2.30 -14.42
N THR A 364 -25.58 2.97 -13.49
CA THR A 364 -25.74 4.43 -13.43
C THR A 364 -25.68 4.91 -11.96
N THR A 365 -25.89 6.21 -11.74
CA THR A 365 -26.07 6.80 -10.41
C THR A 365 -27.45 6.46 -9.81
N PRO A 366 -27.59 6.46 -8.48
CA PRO A 366 -26.55 6.74 -7.48
C PRO A 366 -25.53 5.61 -7.36
N VAL A 367 -24.37 5.93 -6.81
CA VAL A 367 -23.41 4.92 -6.33
C VAL A 367 -24.00 4.26 -5.09
N LEU A 368 -23.94 2.93 -5.01
CA LEU A 368 -24.41 2.13 -3.89
C LEU A 368 -23.22 1.72 -3.04
N LEU A 369 -23.34 1.89 -1.73
CA LEU A 369 -22.40 1.36 -0.73
C LEU A 369 -22.94 0.05 -0.19
N GLN A 370 -22.07 -0.96 -0.13
CA GLN A 370 -22.37 -2.15 0.64
C GLN A 370 -22.43 -1.78 2.13
N THR A 371 -23.52 -2.16 2.77
CA THR A 371 -23.76 -1.90 4.20
C THR A 371 -23.50 -3.13 5.05
N GLY A 372 -23.39 -2.91 6.35
CA GLY A 372 -23.22 -3.94 7.36
C GLY A 372 -23.00 -3.33 8.74
N THR A 373 -22.95 -4.21 9.74
CA THR A 373 -22.76 -3.84 11.16
C THR A 373 -21.34 -4.15 11.62
N PHE A 374 -20.56 -3.10 11.86
CA PHE A 374 -19.22 -3.20 12.46
C PHE A 374 -19.32 -3.21 13.98
N HIS A 375 -18.48 -4.00 14.63
CA HIS A 375 -18.31 -3.93 16.09
C HIS A 375 -16.87 -3.60 16.39
N LEU A 376 -16.66 -2.51 17.12
CA LEU A 376 -15.34 -1.96 17.38
C LEU A 376 -15.18 -1.70 18.88
N LYS A 377 -13.99 -1.95 19.40
CA LYS A 377 -13.57 -1.50 20.72
C LYS A 377 -12.31 -0.67 20.56
N PHE A 378 -12.38 0.58 21.02
CA PHE A 378 -11.28 1.53 20.97
C PHE A 378 -10.78 1.82 22.38
N ARG A 379 -9.47 1.70 22.60
CA ARG A 379 -8.80 2.11 23.83
C ARG A 379 -8.31 3.55 23.68
N GLY A 380 -8.83 4.43 24.52
CA GLY A 380 -8.62 5.86 24.46
C GLY A 380 -8.21 6.48 25.80
N ARG A 381 -8.45 7.78 25.90
CA ARG A 381 -8.24 8.59 27.11
C ARG A 381 -9.15 8.10 28.23
N LYS A 382 -8.61 8.14 29.45
CA LYS A 382 -9.37 7.97 30.68
C LYS A 382 -10.14 9.26 31.01
N ASP A 383 -11.15 9.12 31.87
CA ASP A 383 -11.94 10.23 32.45
C ASP A 383 -12.59 11.15 31.40
N CYS A 384 -12.93 10.58 30.25
CA CYS A 384 -13.64 11.23 29.16
C CYS A 384 -14.85 10.38 28.75
N ASP A 385 -15.86 11.02 28.18
CA ASP A 385 -16.91 10.36 27.40
C ASP A 385 -16.68 10.60 25.92
N TYR A 386 -16.85 9.53 25.15
CA TYR A 386 -16.75 9.55 23.70
C TYR A 386 -18.12 9.73 23.05
N THR A 387 -18.13 10.49 21.95
CA THR A 387 -19.27 10.60 21.03
C THR A 387 -18.83 10.26 19.62
N LEU A 388 -19.65 9.47 18.91
CA LEU A 388 -19.38 9.06 17.53
C LEU A 388 -20.36 9.73 16.57
N TYR A 389 -19.84 10.55 15.67
CA TYR A 389 -20.61 11.24 14.65
C TYR A 389 -20.36 10.61 13.28
N PRO A 390 -21.36 10.07 12.58
CA PRO A 390 -21.22 9.83 11.15
C PRO A 390 -20.91 11.14 10.43
N LEU A 391 -20.04 11.09 9.42
CA LEU A 391 -19.66 12.26 8.64
C LEU A 391 -20.16 12.13 7.21
N SER A 392 -20.64 13.23 6.64
CA SER A 392 -20.71 13.37 5.18
C SER A 392 -19.30 13.39 4.58
N VAL A 393 -19.16 13.07 3.28
CA VAL A 393 -17.84 13.00 2.61
C VAL A 393 -17.06 14.33 2.66
N ASN A 394 -17.75 15.45 2.86
CA ASN A 394 -17.17 16.78 3.07
C ASN A 394 -16.84 17.11 4.54
N GLY A 395 -16.99 16.15 5.47
CA GLY A 395 -16.64 16.30 6.89
C GLY A 395 -17.75 16.88 7.78
N ILE A 396 -18.94 17.15 7.25
CA ILE A 396 -20.07 17.63 8.07
C ILE A 396 -20.58 16.51 8.97
N ARG A 397 -20.68 16.76 10.28
CA ARG A 397 -21.28 15.84 11.27
C ARG A 397 -22.76 15.62 10.98
N ARG A 398 -23.19 14.38 11.15
CA ARG A 398 -24.60 13.95 11.18
C ARG A 398 -25.01 13.67 12.62
N GLU A 399 -26.27 13.25 12.79
CA GLU A 399 -26.80 12.84 14.10
C GLU A 399 -25.88 11.77 14.75
N PRO A 400 -25.44 11.97 16.01
CA PRO A 400 -24.53 11.04 16.66
C PRO A 400 -25.20 9.67 16.86
N ILE A 401 -24.39 8.62 16.80
CA ILE A 401 -24.86 7.26 17.10
C ILE A 401 -24.42 6.84 18.52
N PRO A 402 -25.23 6.03 19.23
CA PRO A 402 -24.90 5.58 20.57
C PRO A 402 -23.58 4.82 20.64
N VAL A 403 -22.84 5.02 21.73
CA VAL A 403 -21.62 4.29 22.07
C VAL A 403 -21.64 3.88 23.53
N GLU A 404 -20.94 2.82 23.87
CA GLU A 404 -20.79 2.37 25.26
C GLU A 404 -19.46 2.88 25.81
N ASN A 405 -19.52 3.89 26.67
CA ASN A 405 -18.35 4.45 27.34
C ASN A 405 -17.98 3.63 28.58
N GLN A 406 -16.70 3.27 28.69
CA GLN A 406 -16.06 2.69 29.86
C GLN A 406 -14.77 3.47 30.12
N ASN A 407 -14.28 3.52 31.36
CA ASN A 407 -13.11 4.38 31.64
C ASN A 407 -11.87 3.93 30.83
N GLY A 408 -11.44 4.76 29.86
CA GLY A 408 -10.33 4.45 28.95
C GLY A 408 -10.69 3.54 27.76
N SER A 409 -11.97 3.22 27.54
CA SER A 409 -12.42 2.35 26.44
C SER A 409 -13.80 2.74 25.93
N VAL A 410 -14.03 2.67 24.62
CA VAL A 410 -15.35 2.86 24.01
C VAL A 410 -15.68 1.71 23.07
N SER A 411 -16.86 1.12 23.25
CA SER A 411 -17.41 0.12 22.32
C SER A 411 -18.39 0.80 21.38
N MET A 412 -18.28 0.49 20.09
CA MET A 412 -19.09 1.09 19.02
C MET A 412 -19.71 -0.02 18.18
N GLN A 413 -21.01 0.06 17.96
CA GLN A 413 -21.74 -0.76 17.00
C GLN A 413 -22.23 0.14 15.86
N ILE A 414 -21.62 0.01 14.69
CA ILE A 414 -21.90 0.89 13.54
C ILE A 414 -22.71 0.10 12.52
N ASP A 415 -24.03 0.28 12.52
CA ASP A 415 -24.91 -0.19 11.44
C ASP A 415 -25.03 0.89 10.35
N THR A 416 -24.31 0.68 9.26
CA THR A 416 -24.27 1.62 8.13
C THR A 416 -25.58 1.69 7.34
N ALA A 417 -26.46 0.69 7.45
CA ALA A 417 -27.77 0.72 6.79
C ALA A 417 -28.81 1.50 7.58
N ALA A 418 -28.66 1.57 8.91
CA ALA A 418 -29.58 2.25 9.81
C ALA A 418 -29.38 3.78 9.90
N LEU A 419 -28.35 4.32 9.22
CA LEU A 419 -28.06 5.75 9.23
C LEU A 419 -29.15 6.53 8.48
N ARG A 420 -29.77 7.49 9.17
CA ARG A 420 -30.88 8.31 8.65
C ARG A 420 -30.59 9.00 7.32
N ASP A 421 -29.39 9.55 7.15
CA ASP A 421 -28.96 10.27 5.94
C ASP A 421 -28.25 9.38 4.92
N GLY A 422 -28.49 8.06 5.00
CA GLY A 422 -27.86 7.05 4.17
C GLY A 422 -26.44 6.66 4.63
N PRO A 423 -25.88 5.61 4.01
CA PRO A 423 -24.59 5.07 4.41
C PRO A 423 -23.45 6.07 4.18
N THR A 424 -22.44 6.01 5.05
CA THR A 424 -21.17 6.74 4.90
C THR A 424 -20.00 5.84 5.28
N VAL A 425 -18.81 6.25 4.85
CA VAL A 425 -17.54 5.57 5.17
C VAL A 425 -16.71 6.30 6.24
N PHE A 426 -17.15 7.50 6.67
CA PHE A 426 -16.42 8.35 7.61
C PHE A 426 -17.23 8.59 8.89
N PHE A 427 -16.53 8.58 10.01
CA PHE A 427 -17.07 8.90 11.33
C PHE A 427 -16.04 9.72 12.12
N GLU A 428 -16.47 10.65 12.96
CA GLU A 428 -15.61 11.36 13.91
C GLU A 428 -15.87 10.83 15.32
N LEU A 429 -14.81 10.37 15.97
CA LEU A 429 -14.81 9.96 17.37
C LEU A 429 -14.21 11.11 18.19
N CYS A 430 -15.02 11.73 19.05
CA CYS A 430 -14.63 12.87 19.88
C CYS A 430 -14.67 12.48 21.36
N ALA A 431 -13.63 12.84 22.11
CA ALA A 431 -13.60 12.75 23.56
C ALA A 431 -13.96 14.11 24.18
N ALA A 432 -14.86 14.11 25.16
CA ALA A 432 -15.12 15.25 26.03
C ALA A 432 -14.81 14.85 27.49
N ALA A 433 -14.25 15.77 28.28
CA ALA A 433 -14.05 15.53 29.70
C ALA A 433 -15.41 15.28 30.39
N LYS A 434 -15.40 14.37 31.37
CA LYS A 434 -16.56 14.08 32.21
C LYS A 434 -16.90 15.21 33.17
#